data_AF-A0A928ST95-F1
#
_entry.id   AF-A0A928ST95-F1
#
_cell.length_a   1.000
_cell.length_b   1.000
_cell.length_c   1.000
_cell.angle_alpha   90.00
_cell.angle_beta   90.00
_cell.angle_gamma   90.00
#
_symmetry.space_group_name_H-M   'P 1'
#
loop_
_entity.id
_entity.type
_entity.pdbx_description
1 polymer ?
#
loop_
_entity_poly.entity_id
_entity_poly.type
_entity_poly.pdbx_seq_one_letter_code
_entity_poly.pdbx_strand_id
1 'polypeptide(L)'
;MEPAPAPAPPPPAPAPPAPSAAPAPSAALAPSAAPARPPGYPPPGYVAPAYGYPPPGGVYVAAPPPPPPSRREEDEPGYHLHDGFYLRMSLGAGWAGTRIESSEAGTSDVRVKGAGAGIDLMMGGTPTPGLVLGGGIFAVSASDPRLESGGTSNDLEETPRLR
;
A
#
# COMPACT_ATOMS: atom_id res chain seq x y z
N MET A 1 60.81 26.18 35.71
CA MET A 1 59.69 26.48 34.79
C MET A 1 59.65 25.34 33.80
N GLU A 2 58.72 24.41 34.01
CA GLU A 2 58.54 23.24 33.16
C GLU A 2 57.64 23.64 31.96
N PRO A 3 58.00 23.30 30.72
CA PRO A 3 57.18 23.66 29.56
C PRO A 3 55.88 22.87 29.56
N ALA A 4 54.76 23.57 29.35
CA ALA A 4 53.43 22.96 29.29
C ALA A 4 53.36 21.91 28.16
N PRO A 5 52.68 20.78 28.39
CA PRO A 5 52.54 19.74 27.38
C PRO A 5 51.75 20.26 26.17
N ALA A 6 52.22 19.92 24.97
CA ALA A 6 51.59 20.30 23.72
C ALA A 6 50.16 19.73 23.62
N PRO A 7 49.19 20.48 23.05
CA PRO A 7 47.83 20.01 22.89
C PRO A 7 47.78 18.81 21.92
N ALA A 8 46.97 17.81 22.29
CA ALA A 8 46.75 16.63 21.47
C ALA A 8 46.11 16.99 20.12
N PRO A 9 46.45 16.27 19.03
CA PRO A 9 45.83 16.49 17.73
C PRO A 9 44.31 16.20 17.77
N PRO A 10 43.50 16.94 17.00
CA PRO A 10 42.06 16.71 16.95
C PRO A 10 41.73 15.33 16.37
N PRO A 11 40.62 14.71 16.80
CA PRO A 11 40.18 13.43 16.27
C PRO A 11 39.87 13.52 14.75
N PRO A 12 40.07 12.43 13.99
CA PRO A 12 39.72 12.39 12.58
C PRO A 12 38.21 12.60 12.37
N ALA A 13 37.86 13.34 11.32
CA ALA A 13 36.48 13.61 10.98
C ALA A 13 35.71 12.30 10.67
N PRO A 14 34.42 12.21 11.08
CA PRO A 14 33.59 11.07 10.73
C PRO A 14 33.41 10.96 9.21
N ALA A 15 33.42 9.74 8.70
CA ALA A 15 33.15 9.47 7.29
C ALA A 15 31.73 9.94 6.90
N PRO A 16 31.54 10.46 5.68
CA PRO A 16 30.23 10.89 5.23
C PRO A 16 29.23 9.72 5.22
N PRO A 17 27.95 9.97 5.51
CA PRO A 17 26.91 8.94 5.45
C PRO A 17 26.81 8.41 4.02
N ALA A 18 26.67 7.08 3.91
CA ALA A 18 26.43 6.43 2.63
C ALA A 18 25.13 6.98 2.00
N PRO A 19 25.09 7.20 0.67
CA PRO A 19 23.88 7.66 0.01
C PRO A 19 22.74 6.67 0.27
N SER A 20 21.59 7.20 0.70
CA SER A 20 20.38 6.41 0.91
C SER A 20 20.01 5.74 -0.41
N ALA A 21 20.00 4.42 -0.44
CA ALA A 21 19.56 3.67 -1.60
C ALA A 21 18.12 4.06 -1.91
N ALA A 22 17.86 4.49 -3.15
CA ALA A 22 16.51 4.75 -3.61
C ALA A 22 15.63 3.51 -3.35
N PRO A 23 14.38 3.68 -2.89
CA PRO A 23 13.46 2.56 -2.79
C PRO A 23 13.35 1.91 -4.17
N ALA A 24 13.54 0.60 -4.23
CA ALA A 24 13.35 -0.16 -5.46
C ALA A 24 11.94 0.12 -5.99
N PRO A 25 11.76 0.33 -7.30
CA PRO A 25 10.43 0.44 -7.87
C PRO A 25 9.66 -0.82 -7.49
N SER A 26 8.50 -0.65 -6.82
CA SER A 26 7.58 -1.75 -6.58
C SER A 26 7.31 -2.43 -7.91
N ALA A 27 7.76 -3.67 -8.05
CA ALA A 27 7.39 -4.50 -9.18
C ALA A 27 5.85 -4.54 -9.20
N ALA A 28 5.25 -3.98 -10.26
CA ALA A 28 3.84 -4.18 -10.50
C ALA A 28 3.58 -5.68 -10.48
N LEU A 29 2.72 -6.14 -9.57
CA LEU A 29 2.29 -7.52 -9.54
C LEU A 29 1.67 -7.80 -10.90
N ALA A 30 2.29 -8.70 -11.67
CA ALA A 30 1.69 -9.20 -12.89
C ALA A 30 0.29 -9.74 -12.57
N PRO A 31 -0.71 -9.51 -13.43
CA PRO A 31 -2.03 -10.09 -13.23
C PRO A 31 -1.85 -11.61 -13.06
N SER A 32 -2.35 -12.13 -11.94
CA SER A 32 -2.37 -13.57 -11.69
C SER A 32 -3.13 -14.21 -12.85
N ALA A 33 -2.44 -15.03 -13.65
CA ALA A 33 -3.07 -15.77 -14.72
C ALA A 33 -4.17 -16.63 -14.12
N ALA A 34 -5.42 -16.43 -14.55
CA ALA A 34 -6.53 -17.29 -14.16
C ALA A 34 -6.14 -18.76 -14.41
N PRO A 35 -6.48 -19.68 -13.50
CA PRO A 35 -6.16 -21.08 -13.69
C PRO A 35 -6.77 -21.56 -15.02
N ALA A 36 -5.96 -22.22 -15.84
CA ALA A 36 -6.44 -22.87 -17.05
C ALA A 36 -7.57 -23.83 -16.67
N ARG A 37 -8.76 -23.65 -17.25
CA ARG A 37 -9.86 -24.60 -17.05
C ARG A 37 -9.39 -25.98 -17.52
N PRO A 38 -9.62 -27.04 -16.72
CA PRO A 38 -9.29 -28.39 -17.15
C PRO A 38 -10.01 -28.72 -18.47
N PRO A 39 -9.40 -29.51 -19.37
CA PRO A 39 -10.07 -29.97 -20.58
C PRO A 39 -11.40 -30.61 -20.19
N GLY A 40 -12.50 -29.98 -20.60
CA GLY A 40 -13.84 -30.50 -20.33
C GLY A 40 -13.94 -31.89 -20.95
N TYR A 41 -14.20 -32.89 -20.11
CA TYR A 41 -14.60 -34.19 -20.63
C TYR A 41 -15.87 -33.99 -21.46
N PRO A 42 -15.91 -34.44 -22.71
CA PRO A 42 -17.14 -34.40 -23.46
C PRO A 42 -18.21 -35.23 -22.71
N PRO A 43 -19.47 -34.76 -22.65
CA PRO A 43 -20.53 -35.50 -21.99
C PRO A 43 -20.69 -36.90 -22.61
N PRO A 44 -21.10 -37.92 -21.82
CA PRO A 44 -21.37 -39.25 -22.35
C PRO A 44 -22.39 -39.16 -23.50
N GLY A 45 -21.96 -39.53 -24.71
CA GLY A 45 -22.76 -39.41 -25.94
C GLY A 45 -22.23 -38.42 -26.99
N TYR A 46 -21.15 -37.69 -26.72
CA TYR A 46 -20.53 -36.82 -27.71
C TYR A 46 -19.80 -37.67 -28.78
N VAL A 47 -20.35 -37.71 -30.00
CA VAL A 47 -19.69 -38.30 -31.17
C VAL A 47 -18.95 -37.19 -31.90
N ALA A 48 -17.61 -37.25 -31.95
CA ALA A 48 -16.85 -36.32 -32.77
C ALA A 48 -17.22 -36.52 -34.25
N PRO A 49 -17.53 -35.45 -35.01
CA PRO A 49 -17.80 -35.60 -36.43
C PRO A 49 -16.53 -36.12 -37.12
N ALA A 50 -16.60 -37.31 -37.69
CA ALA A 50 -15.57 -37.80 -38.59
C ALA A 50 -15.59 -36.90 -39.83
N TYR A 51 -14.48 -36.23 -40.11
CA TYR A 51 -14.25 -35.53 -41.38
C TYR A 51 -14.06 -36.56 -42.49
N GLY A 52 -15.16 -37.22 -42.84
CA GLY A 52 -15.30 -38.07 -44.00
C GLY A 52 -16.02 -37.32 -45.11
N TYR A 53 -15.56 -37.53 -46.33
CA TYR A 53 -16.23 -37.11 -47.57
C TYR A 53 -17.75 -37.40 -47.48
N PRO A 54 -18.64 -36.45 -47.79
CA PRO A 54 -20.07 -36.68 -47.64
C PRO A 54 -20.52 -37.83 -48.56
N PRO A 55 -21.29 -38.80 -48.06
CA PRO A 55 -21.87 -39.83 -48.90
C PRO A 55 -22.84 -39.18 -49.91
N PRO A 56 -22.80 -39.57 -51.20
CA PRO A 56 -23.73 -39.03 -52.19
C PRO A 56 -25.15 -39.49 -51.82
N GLY A 57 -26.00 -38.54 -51.39
CA GLY A 57 -27.39 -38.79 -51.00
C GLY A 57 -27.78 -38.37 -49.58
N GLY A 58 -26.87 -37.78 -48.80
CA GLY A 58 -27.16 -37.31 -47.45
C GLY A 58 -28.14 -36.13 -47.40
N VAL A 59 -29.25 -36.30 -46.69
CA VAL A 59 -30.16 -35.22 -46.30
C VAL A 59 -29.37 -34.20 -45.47
N TYR A 60 -29.33 -32.93 -45.89
CA TYR A 60 -28.72 -31.87 -45.11
C TYR A 60 -29.50 -31.68 -43.81
N VAL A 61 -28.98 -32.22 -42.71
CA VAL A 61 -29.49 -31.90 -41.37
C VAL A 61 -28.95 -30.51 -41.03
N ALA A 62 -29.86 -29.54 -40.86
CA ALA A 62 -29.48 -28.19 -40.44
C ALA A 62 -28.70 -28.28 -39.13
N ALA A 63 -27.57 -27.55 -39.06
CA ALA A 63 -26.80 -27.46 -37.83
C ALA A 63 -27.70 -26.90 -36.71
N PRO A 64 -27.62 -27.44 -35.49
CA PRO A 64 -28.40 -26.92 -34.38
C PRO A 64 -28.07 -25.44 -34.15
N PRO A 65 -29.05 -24.62 -33.73
CA PRO A 65 -28.82 -23.20 -33.47
C PRO A 65 -27.73 -23.04 -32.40
N PRO A 66 -26.93 -21.95 -32.47
CA PRO A 66 -25.95 -21.66 -31.44
C PRO A 66 -26.64 -21.57 -30.07
N PRO A 67 -25.95 -22.01 -28.99
CA PRO A 67 -26.50 -21.88 -27.65
C PRO A 67 -26.80 -20.40 -27.35
N PRO A 68 -27.85 -20.11 -26.55
CA PRO A 68 -28.11 -18.75 -26.12
C PRO A 68 -26.89 -18.18 -25.39
N PRO A 69 -26.66 -16.85 -25.45
CA PRO A 69 -25.60 -16.24 -24.67
C PRO A 69 -25.81 -16.61 -23.20
N SER A 70 -24.76 -17.13 -22.57
CA SER A 70 -24.75 -17.33 -21.12
C SER A 70 -25.04 -15.98 -20.47
N ARG A 71 -26.09 -15.92 -19.64
CA ARG A 71 -26.35 -14.74 -18.80
C ARG A 71 -25.07 -14.45 -18.03
N ARG A 72 -24.71 -13.17 -17.92
CA ARG A 72 -23.63 -12.83 -16.98
C ARG A 72 -24.16 -13.17 -15.59
N GLU A 73 -23.29 -13.58 -14.68
CA GLU A 73 -23.69 -13.86 -13.30
C GLU A 73 -24.40 -12.64 -12.69
N GLU A 74 -24.01 -11.44 -13.14
CA GLU A 74 -24.63 -10.13 -12.90
C GLU A 74 -26.13 -10.04 -13.22
N ASP A 75 -26.60 -10.84 -14.18
CA ASP A 75 -27.98 -10.85 -14.69
C ASP A 75 -28.88 -11.89 -13.97
N GLU A 76 -28.33 -12.65 -13.01
CA GLU A 76 -29.11 -13.61 -12.23
C GLU A 76 -29.94 -12.91 -11.13
N PRO A 77 -31.23 -13.26 -10.97
CA PRO A 77 -32.05 -12.74 -9.88
C PRO A 77 -31.41 -13.06 -8.52
N GLY A 78 -31.10 -12.01 -7.75
CA GLY A 78 -30.42 -12.13 -6.46
C GLY A 78 -28.91 -11.86 -6.50
N TYR A 79 -28.33 -11.58 -7.67
CA TYR A 79 -26.96 -11.11 -7.77
C TYR A 79 -26.86 -9.66 -7.28
N HIS A 80 -26.13 -9.46 -6.18
CA HIS A 80 -25.86 -8.15 -5.61
C HIS A 80 -24.36 -7.91 -5.60
N LEU A 81 -23.89 -7.01 -6.47
CA LEU A 81 -22.54 -6.49 -6.38
C LEU A 81 -22.44 -5.60 -5.14
N HIS A 82 -21.31 -5.66 -4.44
CA HIS A 82 -20.95 -4.68 -3.42
C HIS A 82 -20.55 -3.33 -4.07
N ASP A 83 -21.36 -2.87 -5.01
CA ASP A 83 -21.19 -1.62 -5.73
C ASP A 83 -21.69 -0.49 -4.84
N GLY A 84 -20.77 0.23 -4.19
CA GLY A 84 -21.11 1.57 -3.72
C GLY A 84 -20.55 2.01 -2.38
N PHE A 85 -20.08 1.10 -1.52
CA PHE A 85 -19.60 1.53 -0.20
C PHE A 85 -18.33 0.79 0.26
N TYR A 86 -17.34 1.59 0.60
CA TYR A 86 -16.08 1.20 1.21
C TYR A 86 -15.90 2.00 2.50
N LEU A 87 -15.60 1.30 3.59
CA LEU A 87 -15.21 1.90 4.86
C LEU A 87 -13.98 1.17 5.39
N ARG A 88 -12.95 1.94 5.74
CA ARG A 88 -11.77 1.44 6.44
C ARG A 88 -11.51 2.29 7.66
N MET A 89 -11.26 1.61 8.77
CA MET A 89 -10.84 2.20 10.03
C MET A 89 -9.53 1.53 10.45
N SER A 90 -8.54 2.33 10.82
CA SER A 90 -7.27 1.83 11.37
C SER A 90 -6.95 2.59 12.65
N LEU A 91 -6.40 1.88 13.63
CA LEU A 91 -5.82 2.42 14.84
C LEU A 91 -4.39 1.89 14.94
N GLY A 92 -3.43 2.78 15.13
CA GLY A 92 -2.02 2.45 15.26
C GLY A 92 -1.39 3.11 16.47
N ALA A 93 -0.32 2.52 16.98
CA ALA A 93 0.57 3.13 17.95
C ALA A 93 2.02 2.87 17.51
N GLY A 94 2.93 3.79 17.84
CA GLY A 94 4.32 3.69 17.41
C GLY A 94 5.24 4.65 18.16
N TRP A 95 6.52 4.58 17.83
CA TRP A 95 7.56 5.47 18.34
C TRP A 95 8.26 6.14 17.16
N ALA A 96 8.43 7.45 17.20
CA ALA A 96 9.06 8.24 16.15
C ALA A 96 10.21 9.08 16.70
N GLY A 97 11.24 9.28 15.87
CA GLY A 97 12.37 10.14 16.18
C GLY A 97 12.88 10.85 14.94
N THR A 98 13.06 12.17 15.02
CA THR A 98 13.61 13.02 13.97
C THR A 98 14.87 13.73 14.50
N ARG A 99 15.89 13.84 13.65
CA ARG A 99 17.08 14.67 13.90
C ARG A 99 17.17 15.71 12.80
N ILE A 100 17.32 16.98 13.19
CA ILE A 100 17.58 18.09 12.29
C ILE A 100 19.01 18.52 12.56
N GLU A 101 19.87 18.34 11.56
CA GLU A 101 21.27 18.77 11.59
C GLU A 101 21.36 20.16 10.99
N SER A 102 22.01 21.09 11.69
CA SER A 102 22.26 22.45 11.19
C SER A 102 23.72 22.59 10.78
N SER A 103 23.95 22.98 9.53
CA SER A 103 25.31 23.20 8.98
C SER A 103 25.92 24.55 9.37
N GLU A 104 25.20 25.37 10.14
CA GLU A 104 25.62 26.71 10.52
C GLU A 104 26.39 26.67 11.85
N ALA A 105 27.54 27.35 11.90
CA ALA A 105 28.38 27.35 13.09
C ALA A 105 27.66 28.08 14.23
N GLY A 106 27.30 27.33 15.28
CA GLY A 106 26.65 27.86 16.48
C GLY A 106 25.20 27.41 16.68
N THR A 107 24.58 26.75 15.71
CA THR A 107 23.27 26.12 15.88
C THR A 107 23.44 24.69 16.37
N SER A 108 22.70 24.34 17.43
CA SER A 108 22.73 22.99 17.99
C SER A 108 21.81 22.05 17.19
N ASP A 109 22.25 20.80 17.03
CA ASP A 109 21.38 19.74 16.50
C ASP A 109 20.11 19.63 17.35
N VAL A 110 18.97 19.57 16.67
CA VAL A 110 17.67 19.38 17.30
C VAL A 110 17.24 17.93 17.12
N ARG A 111 16.99 17.24 18.23
CA ARG A 111 16.39 15.90 18.21
C ARG A 111 15.01 15.95 18.83
N VAL A 112 14.05 15.36 18.13
CA VAL A 112 12.67 15.20 18.60
C VAL A 112 12.35 13.72 18.63
N LYS A 113 11.96 13.19 19.79
CA LYS A 113 11.52 11.79 19.94
C LYS A 113 10.21 11.73 20.73
N GLY A 114 9.34 10.80 20.38
CA GLY A 114 8.09 10.59 21.12
C GLY A 114 7.37 9.31 20.71
N ALA A 115 6.61 8.77 21.65
CA ALA A 115 5.60 7.76 21.34
C ALA A 115 4.37 8.46 20.74
N GLY A 116 3.60 7.77 19.93
CA GLY A 116 2.39 8.32 19.35
C GLY A 116 1.36 7.26 19.02
N ALA A 117 0.13 7.72 18.86
CA ALA A 117 -0.98 6.93 18.38
C ALA A 117 -1.61 7.63 17.17
N GLY A 118 -2.15 6.84 16.24
CA GLY A 118 -2.79 7.35 15.03
C GLY A 118 -4.11 6.65 14.76
N ILE A 119 -5.06 7.40 14.24
CA ILE A 119 -6.31 6.90 13.68
C ILE A 119 -6.39 7.25 12.20
N ASP A 120 -6.95 6.35 11.42
CA ASP A 120 -7.25 6.56 10.00
C ASP A 120 -8.69 6.13 9.74
N LEU A 121 -9.46 7.00 9.10
CA LEU A 121 -10.80 6.73 8.64
C LEU A 121 -10.86 7.04 7.14
N MET A 122 -11.02 6.02 6.32
CA MET A 122 -11.27 6.16 4.88
C MET A 122 -12.69 5.73 4.55
N MET A 123 -13.39 6.55 3.76
CA MET A 123 -14.68 6.21 3.20
C MET A 123 -14.69 6.42 1.69
N GLY A 124 -15.36 5.55 0.96
CA GLY A 124 -15.47 5.66 -0.48
C GLY A 124 -16.61 4.82 -1.03
N GLY A 125 -16.73 4.83 -2.34
CA GLY A 125 -17.83 4.20 -3.03
C GLY A 125 -17.71 4.28 -4.55
N THR A 126 -18.62 3.59 -5.22
CA THR A 126 -18.67 3.49 -6.68
C THR A 126 -20.04 4.03 -7.13
N PRO A 127 -20.20 5.35 -7.33
CA PRO A 127 -21.50 5.93 -7.70
C PRO A 127 -21.99 5.50 -9.08
N THR A 128 -21.08 5.16 -10.00
CA THR A 128 -21.39 4.57 -11.30
C THR A 128 -20.35 3.49 -11.66
N PRO A 129 -20.71 2.44 -12.41
CA PRO A 129 -19.75 1.41 -12.83
C PRO A 129 -18.51 2.03 -13.48
N GLY A 130 -17.34 1.66 -12.98
CA GLY A 130 -16.05 2.18 -13.47
C GLY A 130 -15.59 3.51 -12.88
N LEU A 131 -16.36 4.16 -11.99
CA LEU A 131 -15.93 5.35 -11.26
C LEU A 131 -15.94 5.09 -9.76
N VAL A 132 -14.76 5.18 -9.13
CA VAL A 132 -14.59 5.07 -7.67
C VAL A 132 -14.23 6.44 -7.09
N LEU A 133 -14.96 6.87 -6.07
CA LEU A 133 -14.69 8.09 -5.32
C LEU A 133 -14.48 7.74 -3.86
N GLY A 134 -13.48 8.34 -3.23
CA GLY A 134 -13.22 8.13 -1.81
C GLY A 134 -12.27 9.18 -1.25
N GLY A 135 -12.32 9.32 0.07
CA GLY A 135 -11.48 10.21 0.84
C GLY A 135 -11.23 9.65 2.23
N GLY A 136 -10.21 10.15 2.90
CA GLY A 136 -9.90 9.73 4.24
C GLY A 136 -9.36 10.88 5.08
N ILE A 137 -9.54 10.72 6.40
CA ILE A 137 -8.90 11.54 7.41
C ILE A 137 -7.90 10.68 8.17
N PHE A 138 -6.72 11.21 8.38
CA PHE A 138 -5.71 10.63 9.25
C PHE A 138 -5.40 11.62 10.36
N ALA A 139 -5.32 11.13 11.59
CA ALA A 139 -4.90 11.93 12.73
C ALA A 139 -3.82 11.16 13.48
N VAL A 140 -2.72 11.82 13.79
CA VAL A 140 -1.62 11.26 14.57
C VAL A 140 -1.36 12.19 15.74
N SER A 141 -1.26 11.62 16.93
CA SER A 141 -0.88 12.31 18.16
C SER A 141 0.44 11.74 18.63
N ALA A 142 1.36 12.62 19.05
CA ALA A 142 2.58 12.24 19.75
C ALA A 142 2.45 12.68 21.21
N SER A 143 2.60 11.74 22.13
CA SER A 143 2.66 11.99 23.57
C SER A 143 4.11 12.24 23.97
N ASP A 144 4.33 13.28 24.77
CA ASP A 144 5.62 13.65 25.34
C ASP A 144 6.76 13.81 24.31
N PRO A 145 6.64 14.74 23.33
CA PRO A 145 7.74 15.02 22.42
C PRO A 145 8.92 15.61 23.20
N ARG A 146 9.97 14.81 23.43
CA ARG A 146 11.21 15.29 24.04
C ARG A 146 12.02 16.04 23.00
N LEU A 147 12.29 17.32 23.28
CA LEU A 147 13.11 18.18 22.45
C LEU A 147 14.49 18.30 23.12
N GLU A 148 15.49 17.64 22.52
CA GLU A 148 16.89 17.80 22.93
C GLU A 148 17.53 18.86 22.02
N SER A 149 17.99 19.96 22.63
CA SER A 149 18.80 20.99 21.96
C SER A 149 20.05 21.23 22.80
N GLY A 150 21.23 21.08 22.18
CA GLY A 150 22.51 21.39 22.84
C GLY A 150 22.83 20.54 24.08
N GLY A 151 22.35 19.29 24.14
CA GLY A 151 22.65 18.36 25.25
C GLY A 151 21.84 18.58 26.53
N THR A 152 20.82 19.45 26.51
CA THR A 152 19.88 19.64 27.64
C THR A 152 18.50 19.12 27.24
N SER A 153 17.97 18.19 28.05
CA SER A 153 16.64 17.61 27.92
C SER A 153 15.67 18.47 28.72
N ASN A 154 14.67 19.09 28.07
CA ASN A 154 13.55 19.71 28.77
C ASN A 154 12.25 19.02 28.32
N ASP A 155 11.50 18.49 29.29
CA ASP A 155 10.16 17.95 29.08
C ASP A 155 9.20 19.14 28.88
N LEU A 156 8.46 19.17 27.77
CA LEU A 156 7.47 20.22 27.48
C LEU A 156 6.15 19.93 28.24
N GLU A 157 6.22 19.95 29.57
CA GLU A 157 5.04 20.05 30.44
C GLU A 157 5.18 21.29 31.33
N GLU A 158 4.70 22.45 30.86
CA GLU A 158 4.07 23.43 31.75
C GLU A 158 3.26 24.44 30.94
N THR A 159 1.95 24.25 30.92
CA THR A 159 1.02 25.33 30.55
C THR A 159 0.88 26.22 31.78
N PRO A 160 1.32 27.50 31.77
CA PRO A 160 1.00 28.39 32.87
C PRO A 160 -0.50 28.67 32.83
N ARG A 161 -1.24 28.15 33.82
CA ARG A 161 -2.61 28.59 34.07
C ARG A 161 -2.57 30.05 34.49
N LEU A 162 -2.95 30.96 33.59
CA LEU A 162 -3.33 32.31 34.00
C LEU A 162 -4.56 32.21 34.90
N ARG A 163 -4.43 32.73 36.13
CA ARG A 163 -5.55 33.22 36.93
C ARG A 163 -5.90 34.62 36.50
#